data_AF-E1V712-F1
#
_entry.id   AF-E1V712-F1
#
_cell.length_a   1.000
_cell.length_b   1.000
_cell.length_c   1.000
_cell.angle_alpha   90.00
_cell.angle_beta   90.00
_cell.angle_gamma   90.00
#
_symmetry.space_group_name_H-M   'P 1'
#
loop_
_entity.id
_entity.type
_entity.pdbx_description
1 polymer ?
#
loop_
_entity_poly.entity_id
_entity_poly.type
_entity_poly.pdbx_seq_one_letter_code
_entity_poly.pdbx_strand_id
1 'polypeptide(L)'
;MTEWLVAGLALMGAVFMCLAALGIVRLPDLLTRMHATTKAATLGVSLTMLGVAVHFAEEAVVARAFGIILFIMMTAPVAAHIIGRAGYFVGARLWDGTVKDELKPHYDPLSHRLDSGLESEQGDKADERGREE
;
A
#
# COMPACT_ATOMS: atom_id res chain seq x y z
N MET A 1 9.25 -30.32 -18.70
CA MET A 1 10.01 -29.35 -17.86
C MET A 1 9.18 -28.11 -17.57
N THR A 2 8.55 -27.50 -18.57
CA THR A 2 7.66 -26.34 -18.42
C THR A 2 6.49 -26.57 -17.46
N GLU A 3 5.89 -27.77 -17.47
CA GLU A 3 4.84 -28.19 -16.52
C GLU A 3 5.22 -27.95 -15.05
N TRP A 4 6.43 -28.36 -14.65
CA TRP A 4 6.93 -28.20 -13.28
C TRP A 4 7.16 -26.73 -12.92
N LEU A 5 7.62 -25.93 -13.89
CA LEU A 5 7.82 -24.51 -13.72
C LEU A 5 6.47 -23.79 -13.55
N VAL A 6 5.48 -24.10 -14.38
CA VAL A 6 4.12 -23.54 -14.28
C VAL A 6 3.47 -23.93 -12.95
N ALA A 7 3.56 -25.20 -12.56
CA ALA A 7 3.07 -25.67 -11.27
C ALA A 7 3.75 -24.95 -10.10
N GLY A 8 5.06 -24.74 -10.16
CA GLY A 8 5.83 -23.99 -9.16
C GLY A 8 5.37 -22.53 -9.07
N LEU A 9 5.23 -21.84 -10.19
CA LEU A 9 4.75 -20.45 -10.24
C LEU A 9 3.32 -20.31 -9.69
N ALA A 10 2.43 -21.21 -10.10
CA ALA A 10 1.04 -21.22 -9.65
C ALA A 10 0.93 -21.51 -8.14
N LEU A 11 1.68 -22.50 -7.63
CA LEU A 11 1.68 -22.87 -6.23
C LEU A 11 2.24 -21.73 -5.35
N MET A 12 3.36 -21.13 -5.75
CA MET A 12 3.93 -19.98 -5.05
C MET A 12 2.96 -18.80 -5.06
N GLY A 13 2.35 -18.50 -6.21
CA GLY A 13 1.33 -17.45 -6.32
C GLY A 13 0.13 -17.68 -5.38
N ALA A 14 -0.36 -18.93 -5.31
CA ALA A 14 -1.44 -19.32 -4.40
C ALA A 14 -1.04 -19.20 -2.92
N VAL A 15 0.19 -19.58 -2.55
CA VAL A 15 0.71 -19.39 -1.19
C VAL A 15 0.74 -17.91 -0.82
N PHE A 16 1.24 -17.04 -1.70
CA PHE A 16 1.23 -15.60 -1.47
C PHE A 16 -0.19 -15.02 -1.36
N MET A 17 -1.14 -15.50 -2.15
CA MET A 17 -2.56 -15.11 -1.99
C MET A 17 -3.14 -15.56 -0.64
N CYS A 18 -2.82 -16.77 -0.20
CA CYS A 18 -3.20 -17.27 1.11
C CYS A 18 -2.58 -16.40 2.23
N LEU A 19 -1.30 -16.05 2.11
CA LEU A 19 -0.62 -15.14 3.05
C LEU A 19 -1.25 -13.74 3.05
N ALA A 20 -1.70 -13.23 1.91
CA ALA A 20 -2.43 -11.97 1.83
C ALA A 20 -3.74 -12.05 2.61
N ALA A 21 -4.54 -13.10 2.40
CA ALA A 21 -5.79 -13.33 3.12
C ALA A 21 -5.55 -13.50 4.63
N LEU A 22 -4.53 -14.27 5.01
CA LEU A 22 -4.14 -14.44 6.41
C LEU A 22 -3.69 -13.12 7.04
N GLY A 23 -2.97 -12.28 6.30
CA GLY A 23 -2.56 -10.93 6.70
C GLY A 23 -3.75 -10.05 7.07
N ILE A 24 -4.86 -10.12 6.31
CA ILE A 24 -6.10 -9.38 6.62
C ILE A 24 -6.68 -9.81 7.96
N VAL A 25 -6.78 -11.13 8.17
CA VAL A 25 -7.49 -11.71 9.33
C VAL A 25 -6.65 -11.62 10.60
N ARG A 26 -5.33 -11.80 10.50
CA ARG A 26 -4.47 -12.00 11.67
C ARG A 26 -3.84 -10.72 12.22
N LEU A 27 -3.59 -9.72 11.37
CA LEU A 27 -2.82 -8.53 11.76
C LEU A 27 -3.68 -7.53 12.57
N PRO A 28 -3.06 -6.84 13.54
CA PRO A 28 -3.79 -6.12 14.58
C PRO A 28 -4.40 -4.79 14.14
N ASP A 29 -3.80 -4.10 13.16
CA ASP A 29 -4.26 -2.77 12.74
C ASP A 29 -4.39 -2.64 11.22
N LEU A 30 -4.97 -1.52 10.77
CA LEU A 30 -5.20 -1.25 9.37
C LEU A 30 -3.88 -1.20 8.56
N LEU A 31 -2.86 -0.50 9.06
CA LEU A 31 -1.61 -0.29 8.33
C LEU A 31 -0.82 -1.59 8.17
N THR A 32 -0.76 -2.43 9.20
CA THR A 32 -0.11 -3.74 9.13
C THR A 32 -0.87 -4.69 8.20
N ARG A 33 -2.21 -4.73 8.28
CA ARG A 33 -3.05 -5.49 7.33
C ARG A 33 -2.77 -5.07 5.89
N MET A 34 -2.79 -3.78 5.61
CA MET A 34 -2.53 -3.23 4.27
C MET A 34 -1.13 -3.51 3.77
N HIS A 35 -0.13 -3.42 4.65
CA HIS A 35 1.25 -3.72 4.31
C HIS A 35 1.41 -5.18 3.88
N ALA A 36 0.83 -6.12 4.65
CA ALA A 36 0.88 -7.53 4.32
C ALA A 36 0.10 -7.85 3.04
N THR A 37 -1.13 -7.34 2.90
CA THR A 37 -1.97 -7.61 1.72
C THR A 37 -1.38 -7.05 0.45
N THR A 38 -0.96 -5.79 0.45
CA THR A 38 -0.46 -5.12 -0.76
C THR A 38 0.76 -5.84 -1.31
N LYS A 39 1.70 -6.23 -0.44
CA LYS A 39 2.91 -6.95 -0.83
C LYS A 39 2.61 -8.38 -1.29
N ALA A 40 1.90 -9.14 -0.46
CA ALA A 40 1.64 -10.55 -0.74
C ALA A 40 0.69 -10.73 -1.94
N ALA A 41 -0.37 -9.92 -2.07
CA ALA A 41 -1.29 -10.02 -3.21
C ALA A 41 -0.62 -9.61 -4.52
N THR A 42 0.19 -8.56 -4.54
CA THR A 42 0.90 -8.12 -5.76
C THR A 42 1.85 -9.22 -6.25
N LEU A 43 2.63 -9.84 -5.34
CA LEU A 43 3.50 -10.96 -5.68
C LEU A 43 2.70 -12.20 -6.10
N GLY A 44 1.60 -12.49 -5.40
CA GLY A 44 0.70 -13.60 -5.70
C GLY A 44 0.14 -13.52 -7.12
N VAL A 45 -0.47 -12.37 -7.48
CA VAL A 45 -0.99 -12.14 -8.83
C VAL A 45 0.14 -12.24 -9.86
N SER A 46 1.29 -11.63 -9.57
CA SER A 46 2.40 -11.60 -10.53
C SER A 46 2.93 -12.98 -10.86
N LEU A 47 3.12 -13.83 -9.84
CA LEU A 47 3.58 -15.21 -10.02
C LEU A 47 2.53 -16.05 -10.76
N THR A 48 1.25 -15.92 -10.41
CA THR A 48 0.16 -16.63 -11.10
C THR A 48 0.07 -16.20 -12.57
N MET A 49 0.13 -14.89 -12.86
CA MET A 49 0.08 -14.37 -14.23
C MET A 49 1.32 -14.77 -15.05
N LEU A 50 2.51 -14.82 -14.44
CA LEU A 50 3.69 -15.38 -15.11
C LEU A 50 3.49 -16.88 -15.44
N GLY A 51 2.88 -17.65 -14.55
CA GLY A 51 2.51 -19.04 -14.82
C GLY A 51 1.56 -19.16 -16.02
N VAL A 52 0.55 -18.30 -16.11
CA VAL A 52 -0.38 -18.22 -17.26
C VAL A 52 0.36 -17.87 -18.54
N ALA A 53 1.24 -16.86 -18.52
CA ALA A 53 2.03 -16.47 -19.68
C ALA A 53 2.90 -17.61 -20.22
N VAL A 54 3.55 -18.36 -19.32
CA VAL A 54 4.41 -19.50 -19.69
C VAL A 54 3.61 -20.71 -20.16
N HIS A 55 2.43 -20.97 -19.58
CA HIS A 55 1.60 -22.12 -19.94
C HIS A 55 1.00 -22.00 -21.34
N PHE A 56 0.42 -20.84 -21.66
CA PHE A 56 -0.24 -20.63 -22.96
C PHE A 56 0.75 -20.22 -24.06
N ALA A 57 1.80 -19.48 -23.70
CA ALA A 57 2.86 -19.03 -24.62
C ALA A 57 2.36 -18.32 -25.90
N GLU A 58 1.12 -17.84 -25.92
CA GLU A 58 0.53 -17.09 -27.02
C GLU A 58 0.76 -15.59 -26.82
N GLU A 59 1.17 -14.88 -27.87
CA GLU A 59 1.55 -13.46 -27.80
C GLU A 59 0.48 -12.58 -27.14
N ALA A 60 -0.79 -12.80 -27.51
CA ALA A 60 -1.93 -12.07 -26.95
C ALA A 60 -2.11 -12.33 -25.45
N VAL A 61 -1.92 -13.56 -24.99
CA VAL A 61 -2.05 -13.94 -23.57
C VAL A 61 -0.90 -13.38 -22.76
N VAL A 62 0.33 -13.49 -23.28
CA VAL A 62 1.53 -12.95 -22.64
C VAL A 62 1.42 -11.43 -22.47
N ALA A 63 1.03 -10.70 -23.53
CA ALA A 63 0.84 -9.25 -23.46
C ALA A 63 -0.21 -8.84 -22.41
N ARG A 64 -1.34 -9.54 -22.34
CA ARG A 64 -2.39 -9.30 -21.32
C ARG A 64 -1.90 -9.61 -19.92
N ALA A 65 -1.16 -10.72 -19.72
CA ALA A 65 -0.62 -11.10 -18.42
C ALA A 65 0.34 -10.02 -17.89
N PHE A 66 1.28 -9.54 -18.71
CA PHE A 66 2.15 -8.42 -18.34
C PHE A 66 1.37 -7.12 -18.09
N GLY A 67 0.34 -6.84 -18.89
CA GLY A 67 -0.56 -5.72 -18.67
C GLY A 67 -1.24 -5.76 -17.30
N ILE A 68 -1.74 -6.93 -16.87
CA ILE A 68 -2.34 -7.14 -15.55
C ILE A 68 -1.30 -6.92 -14.44
N ILE A 69 -0.11 -7.50 -14.58
CA ILE A 69 0.98 -7.35 -13.60
C ILE A 69 1.31 -5.87 -13.41
N LEU A 70 1.59 -5.16 -14.50
CA LEU A 70 1.94 -3.75 -14.47
C LEU A 70 0.80 -2.91 -13.88
N PHE A 71 -0.44 -3.18 -14.29
CA PHE A 71 -1.61 -2.48 -13.79
C PHE A 71 -1.77 -2.64 -12.28
N ILE A 72 -1.66 -3.86 -11.75
CA ILE A 72 -1.73 -4.12 -10.31
C ILE A 72 -0.55 -3.47 -9.58
N MET A 73 0.67 -3.54 -10.11
CA MET A 73 1.85 -2.91 -9.50
C MET A 73 1.74 -1.38 -9.41
N MET A 74 1.05 -0.73 -10.36
CA MET A 74 0.81 0.71 -10.31
C MET A 74 -0.38 1.06 -9.41
N THR A 75 -1.47 0.29 -9.50
CA THR A 75 -2.71 0.61 -8.78
C THR A 75 -2.67 0.24 -7.31
N ALA A 76 -1.96 -0.83 -6.94
CA ALA A 76 -1.89 -1.29 -5.55
C ALA A 76 -1.23 -0.26 -4.59
N PRO A 77 -0.10 0.39 -4.92
CA PRO A 77 0.46 1.47 -4.10
C PRO A 77 -0.47 2.67 -3.97
N VAL A 78 -1.16 3.07 -5.05
CA VAL A 78 -2.09 4.20 -5.03
C VAL A 78 -3.28 3.89 -4.13
N ALA A 79 -3.87 2.69 -4.25
CA ALA A 79 -4.93 2.23 -3.38
C ALA A 79 -4.47 2.18 -1.91
N ALA A 80 -3.28 1.63 -1.65
CA ALA A 80 -2.72 1.57 -0.30
C ALA A 80 -2.47 2.96 0.29
N HIS A 81 -2.01 3.92 -0.50
CA HIS A 81 -1.81 5.28 -0.03
C HIS A 81 -3.14 5.95 0.35
N ILE A 82 -4.15 5.87 -0.52
CA ILE A 82 -5.45 6.51 -0.29
C ILE A 82 -6.16 5.88 0.92
N ILE A 83 -6.19 4.55 1.02
CA ILE A 83 -6.83 3.85 2.14
C ILE A 83 -6.06 4.14 3.45
N GLY A 84 -4.73 4.19 3.42
CA GLY A 84 -3.92 4.47 4.60
C GLY A 84 -4.16 5.89 5.12
N ARG A 85 -4.19 6.88 4.22
CA ARG A 85 -4.51 8.28 4.55
C ARG A 85 -5.93 8.42 5.08
N ALA A 86 -6.92 7.84 4.40
CA ALA A 86 -8.31 7.89 4.84
C ALA A 86 -8.51 7.19 6.19
N GLY A 87 -7.89 6.03 6.39
CA GLY A 87 -7.93 5.30 7.65
C GLY A 87 -7.35 6.10 8.81
N TYR A 88 -6.22 6.76 8.61
CA TYR A 88 -5.64 7.65 9.61
C TYR A 88 -6.57 8.83 9.92
N PHE A 89 -7.14 9.47 8.90
CA PHE A 89 -8.00 10.66 9.04
C PHE A 89 -9.38 10.36 9.66
N VAL A 90 -9.86 9.13 9.57
CA VAL A 90 -11.10 8.68 10.24
C VAL A 90 -10.81 8.17 11.67
N GLY A 91 -9.54 8.16 12.09
CA GLY A 91 -9.14 7.73 13.43
C GLY A 91 -9.13 6.21 13.60
N ALA A 92 -8.78 5.45 12.54
CA ALA A 92 -8.59 4.01 12.65
C ALA A 92 -7.56 3.70 13.74
N ARG A 93 -7.90 2.78 14.65
CA ARG A 93 -7.03 2.41 15.77
C ARG A 93 -5.71 1.83 15.24
N LEU A 94 -4.60 2.43 15.64
CA LEU A 94 -3.26 1.88 15.45
C LEU A 94 -3.01 0.73 16.43
N TRP A 95 -2.09 -0.17 16.10
CA TRP A 95 -1.72 -1.26 16.99
C TRP A 95 -1.15 -0.74 18.31
N ASP A 96 -1.49 -1.39 19.42
CA ASP A 96 -1.03 -1.02 20.77
C ASP A 96 0.50 -1.08 20.93
N GLY A 97 1.19 -1.81 20.04
CA GLY A 97 2.66 -1.85 19.98
C GLY A 97 3.31 -0.68 19.22
N THR A 98 2.52 0.28 18.71
CA THR A 98 3.05 1.45 18.00
C THR A 98 3.76 2.38 18.99
N VAL A 99 5.09 2.47 18.89
CA VAL A 99 5.91 3.31 19.77
C VAL A 99 5.93 4.77 19.34
N LYS A 100 5.83 5.04 18.03
CA LYS A 100 6.10 6.36 17.45
C LYS A 100 5.06 6.68 16.38
N ASP A 101 4.35 7.80 16.58
CA ASP A 101 3.43 8.40 15.61
C ASP A 101 3.78 9.88 15.46
N GLU A 102 4.63 10.18 14.47
CA GLU A 102 5.04 11.55 14.14
C GLU A 102 3.92 12.35 13.48
N LEU A 103 2.87 11.70 12.99
CA LEU A 103 1.81 12.37 12.27
C LEU A 103 0.79 12.98 13.25
N LYS A 104 0.66 12.38 14.44
CA LYS A 104 -0.31 12.77 15.47
C LYS A 104 -0.21 14.22 15.94
N PRO A 105 0.98 14.80 16.20
CA PRO A 105 1.09 16.21 16.62
C PRO A 105 0.68 17.19 15.51
N HIS A 106 0.77 16.77 14.25
CA HIS A 106 0.54 17.58 13.06
C HIS A 106 -0.86 17.41 12.47
N TYR A 107 -1.69 16.55 13.07
CA TYR A 107 -3.02 16.25 12.58
C TYR A 107 -4.07 16.84 13.52
N ASP A 108 -4.89 17.75 12.99
CA ASP A 108 -6.03 18.30 13.72
C ASP A 108 -7.29 17.45 13.44
N PRO A 109 -7.82 16.73 14.45
CA PRO A 109 -9.00 15.87 14.28
C PRO A 109 -10.31 16.65 14.07
N LEU A 110 -10.37 17.95 14.38
CA LEU A 110 -11.57 18.78 14.17
C LEU A 110 -11.62 19.36 12.77
N SER A 111 -10.48 19.84 12.25
CA SER A 111 -10.39 20.42 10.91
C SER A 111 -10.00 19.41 9.83
N HIS A 112 -9.59 18.19 10.20
CA HIS A 112 -8.98 17.18 9.33
C HIS A 112 -7.80 17.73 8.51
N ARG A 113 -7.10 18.76 9.00
CA ARG A 113 -5.93 19.33 8.35
C ARG A 113 -4.66 18.68 8.87
N LEU A 114 -3.69 18.57 7.97
CA LEU A 114 -2.34 18.12 8.27
C LEU A 114 -1.42 19.34 8.15
N ASP A 115 -0.81 19.77 9.25
CA ASP A 115 0.12 20.90 9.27
C ASP A 115 1.54 20.40 8.99
N SER A 116 2.25 21.10 8.09
CA SER A 116 3.63 20.78 7.76
C SER A 116 4.64 21.22 8.84
N GLY A 117 4.21 22.02 9.83
CA GLY A 117 5.05 22.69 10.82
C GLY A 117 5.79 23.92 10.27
N LEU A 118 5.75 24.14 8.96
CA LEU A 118 6.38 25.29 8.28
C LEU A 118 5.42 26.49 8.20
N GLU A 119 4.12 26.24 8.24
CA GLU A 119 3.07 27.27 8.15
C GLU A 119 3.01 28.13 9.43
N SER A 120 3.25 27.51 10.61
CA SER A 120 3.36 28.23 11.88
C SER A 120 4.61 29.11 11.96
N GLU A 121 5.76 28.67 11.44
CA GLU A 121 6.99 29.47 11.42
C GLU A 121 6.93 30.65 10.43
N GLN A 122 6.22 30.48 9.31
CA GLN A 122 6.05 31.56 8.32
C GLN A 122 5.04 32.62 8.77
N GLY A 123 3.98 32.22 9.48
CA GLY A 123 3.05 33.15 10.11
C GLY A 123 3.73 34.05 11.14
N ASP A 124 4.57 33.46 12.00
CA ASP A 124 5.34 34.20 13.01
C ASP A 124 6.38 35.13 12.36
N LYS A 125 7.15 34.64 11.39
CA LYS A 125 8.17 35.45 10.68
C LYS A 125 7.60 36.55 9.78
N ALA A 126 6.34 36.44 9.35
CA ALA A 126 5.65 37.47 8.59
C ALA A 126 5.07 38.56 9.51
N ASP A 127 4.54 38.20 10.68
CA ASP A 127 4.09 39.15 11.71
C ASP A 127 5.27 39.92 12.32
N GLU A 128 6.40 39.26 12.57
CA GLU A 128 7.63 39.93 13.02
C GLU A 128 8.14 40.96 12.01
N ARG A 129 8.16 40.62 10.70
CA ARG A 129 8.60 41.54 9.65
C ARG A 129 7.66 42.73 9.45
N GLY A 130 6.36 42.54 9.63
CA GLY A 130 5.36 43.60 9.54
C GLY A 130 5.32 44.54 10.76
N ARG A 131 5.99 44.17 11.87
CA ARG A 131 6.17 45.04 13.04
C ARG A 131 7.48 45.82 13.02
N GLU A 132 8.42 45.43 12.16
CA GLU A 132 9.69 46.12 11.93
C GLU A 132 9.63 47.18 10.81
N GLU A 133 8.53 47.22 10.03
CA GLU A 133 8.20 48.27 9.04
C GLU A 133 7.24 49.34 9.63
#